data_AF-A0A3M2CFY6-F1
#
_entry.id   AF-A0A3M2CFY6-F1
#
_cell.length_a   1.000
_cell.length_b   1.000
_cell.length_c   1.000
_cell.angle_alpha   90.00
_cell.angle_beta   90.00
_cell.angle_gamma   90.00
#
_symmetry.space_group_name_H-M   'P 1'
#
loop_
_entity.id
_entity.type
_entity.pdbx_description
1 polymer ?
#
loop_
_entity_poly.entity_id
_entity_poly.type
_entity_poly.pdbx_seq_one_letter_code
_entity_poly.pdbx_strand_id
1 'polypeptide(L)'
;MTKPGGVDRRAFLGAAAGTLVLPSAAAAQPLTRSRRAKNLIFLCVDGMSVGALAIGDHVRRARDGRGSAWLEWSRQPHARGALVATAPASGVVTDSAAAA
;
A
#
# COMPACT_ATOMS: atom_id res chain seq x y z
N MET A 1 12.09 -18.48 59.62
CA MET A 1 10.92 -18.79 58.76
C MET A 1 10.06 -17.53 58.64
N THR A 2 10.30 -16.73 57.60
CA THR A 2 9.56 -15.49 57.32
C THR A 2 8.74 -15.68 56.04
N LYS A 3 7.47 -15.28 56.11
CA LYS A 3 6.38 -15.48 55.13
C LYS A 3 6.70 -14.78 53.79
N PRO A 4 6.39 -15.36 52.62
CA PRO A 4 6.63 -14.67 51.35
C PRO A 4 5.60 -13.55 51.17
N GLY A 5 6.10 -12.34 50.89
CA GLY A 5 5.31 -11.14 50.65
C GLY A 5 4.45 -11.29 49.40
N GLY A 6 3.17 -10.93 49.51
CA GLY A 6 2.23 -10.92 48.41
C GLY A 6 2.58 -9.85 47.38
N VAL A 7 2.53 -10.21 46.10
CA VAL A 7 2.65 -9.28 44.98
C VAL A 7 1.47 -8.30 45.04
N ASP A 8 1.78 -7.02 45.23
CA ASP A 8 0.78 -5.95 45.30
C ASP A 8 0.16 -5.71 43.92
N ARG A 9 -1.13 -6.08 43.80
CA ARG A 9 -1.92 -5.97 42.55
C ARG A 9 -2.01 -4.53 42.04
N ARG A 10 -1.75 -3.55 42.91
CA ARG A 10 -1.71 -2.12 42.56
C ARG A 10 -0.44 -1.72 41.80
N ALA A 11 0.69 -2.41 42.02
CA ALA A 11 1.93 -2.15 41.28
C ALA A 11 1.81 -2.57 39.80
N PHE A 12 1.02 -3.60 39.51
CA PHE A 12 0.81 -4.08 38.15
C PHE A 12 -0.08 -3.14 37.32
N LEU A 13 -1.01 -2.43 37.96
CA LEU A 13 -1.85 -1.41 37.32
C LEU A 13 -1.14 -0.06 37.12
N GLY A 14 -0.10 0.23 37.91
CA GLY A 14 0.72 1.44 37.76
C GLY A 14 1.68 1.40 36.56
N ALA A 15 2.02 0.21 36.07
CA ALA A 15 2.91 0.03 34.92
C ALA A 15 2.21 0.19 33.55
N ALA A 16 0.88 0.33 33.54
CA ALA A 16 0.08 0.56 32.33
C ALA A 16 -0.08 2.07 31.97
N ALA A 17 0.57 2.97 32.72
CA ALA A 17 0.68 4.39 32.41
C ALA A 17 1.93 4.71 31.57
N GLY A 18 2.49 3.70 30.88
CA GLY A 18 3.50 3.89 29.86
C GLY A 18 2.88 4.64 28.69
N THR A 19 3.27 5.91 28.55
CA THR A 19 2.91 6.85 27.50
C THR A 19 2.74 6.14 26.16
N LEU A 20 1.49 5.93 25.74
CA LEU A 20 1.18 5.47 24.39
C LEU A 20 1.53 6.61 23.43
N VAL A 21 2.79 6.66 22.99
CA VAL A 21 3.22 7.52 21.90
C VAL A 21 2.63 6.92 20.63
N LEU A 22 1.40 7.31 20.32
CA LEU A 22 0.81 7.11 19.00
C LEU A 22 1.71 7.86 18.00
N PRO A 23 2.18 7.22 16.91
CA PRO A 23 2.86 7.95 15.86
C PRO A 23 1.88 8.99 15.31
N SER A 24 2.16 10.25 15.66
CA SER A 24 1.43 11.43 15.19
C SER A 24 1.44 11.46 13.67
N ALA A 25 0.33 11.93 13.12
CA ALA A 25 -0.05 11.99 11.71
C ALA A 25 1.15 12.08 10.75
N ALA A 26 1.12 11.21 9.73
CA ALA A 26 1.97 11.31 8.56
C ALA A 26 2.01 12.78 8.11
N ALA A 27 3.18 13.41 8.26
CA ALA A 27 3.37 14.79 7.87
C ALA A 27 2.93 14.94 6.42
N ALA A 28 1.91 15.76 6.18
CA ALA A 28 1.46 16.09 4.85
C ALA A 28 2.67 16.69 4.10
N GLN A 29 3.20 15.92 3.15
CA GLN A 29 4.26 16.38 2.27
C GLN A 29 3.75 17.67 1.61
N PRO A 30 4.52 18.78 1.68
CA PRO A 30 4.10 20.03 1.09
C PRO A 30 3.73 19.79 -0.37
N LEU A 31 2.55 20.27 -0.78
CA LEU A 31 2.10 20.25 -2.17
C LEU A 31 3.14 21.00 -3.00
N THR A 32 4.05 20.26 -3.60
CA THR A 32 5.05 20.82 -4.51
C THR A 32 4.27 21.54 -5.60
N ARG A 33 4.63 22.79 -5.89
CA ARG A 33 4.02 23.59 -6.96
C ARG A 33 3.94 22.74 -8.23
N SER A 34 2.71 22.38 -8.62
CA SER A 34 2.45 21.53 -9.78
C SER A 34 3.13 22.14 -11.00
N ARG A 35 4.22 21.52 -11.45
CA ARG A 35 4.82 21.85 -12.74
C ARG A 35 4.03 21.10 -13.80
N ARG A 36 3.64 21.80 -14.85
CA ARG A 36 3.00 21.19 -16.01
C ARG A 36 3.91 20.10 -16.58
N ALA A 37 3.39 18.88 -16.71
CA ALA A 37 4.10 17.80 -17.38
C ALA A 37 4.32 18.18 -18.86
N LYS A 38 5.56 18.04 -19.35
CA LYS A 38 5.89 18.29 -20.76
C LYS A 38 5.50 17.12 -21.65
N ASN A 39 5.60 15.90 -21.14
CA ASN A 39 5.36 14.65 -21.83
C ASN A 39 4.48 13.74 -20.98
N LEU A 40 3.62 12.94 -21.62
CA LEU A 40 2.79 11.91 -20.99
C LEU A 40 3.08 10.56 -21.65
N ILE A 41 3.47 9.57 -20.84
CA ILE A 41 3.52 8.16 -21.26
C ILE A 41 2.37 7.46 -20.55
N PHE A 42 1.38 7.01 -21.32
CA PHE A 42 0.24 6.26 -20.81
C PHE A 42 0.31 4.82 -21.31
N LEU A 43 0.37 3.87 -20.39
CA LEU A 43 0.37 2.43 -20.69
C LEU A 43 -0.96 1.83 -20.25
N CYS A 44 -1.71 1.30 -21.21
CA CYS A 44 -2.88 0.48 -20.95
C CYS A 44 -2.52 -0.99 -21.23
N VAL A 45 -2.82 -1.88 -20.30
CA VAL A 45 -2.62 -3.33 -20.47
C VAL A 45 -3.98 -3.99 -20.42
N ASP A 46 -4.43 -4.50 -21.56
CA ASP A 46 -5.73 -5.17 -21.67
C ASP A 46 -5.78 -6.42 -20.79
N GLY A 47 -6.89 -6.59 -20.06
CA GLY A 47 -7.14 -7.75 -19.21
C GLY A 47 -6.24 -7.91 -17.98
N MET A 48 -5.36 -6.94 -17.66
CA MET A 48 -4.47 -7.07 -16.50
C MET A 48 -5.20 -6.76 -15.20
N SER A 49 -5.61 -7.80 -14.47
CA SER A 49 -6.06 -7.69 -13.09
C SER A 49 -4.88 -7.55 -12.12
N VAL A 50 -5.17 -7.12 -10.88
CA VAL A 50 -4.18 -7.11 -9.79
C VAL A 50 -3.61 -8.52 -9.53
N GLY A 51 -4.45 -9.55 -9.65
CA GLY A 51 -4.02 -10.94 -9.52
C GLY A 51 -3.06 -11.39 -10.63
N ALA A 52 -3.34 -11.01 -11.87
CA ALA A 52 -2.45 -11.28 -13.00
C ALA A 52 -1.07 -10.62 -12.80
N LEU A 53 -1.05 -9.36 -12.34
CA LEU A 53 0.19 -8.65 -12.02
C LEU A 53 0.99 -9.37 -10.91
N ALA A 54 0.32 -9.83 -9.85
CA ALA A 54 0.96 -10.53 -8.74
C ALA A 54 1.58 -11.88 -9.18
N ILE A 55 0.85 -12.67 -9.97
CA ILE A 55 1.35 -13.93 -10.52
C ILE A 55 2.54 -13.67 -11.44
N GLY A 56 2.44 -12.68 -12.33
CA GLY A 56 3.53 -12.27 -13.21
C GLY A 56 4.79 -11.90 -12.42
N ASP A 57 4.66 -11.10 -11.37
CA ASP A 57 5.79 -10.74 -10.50
C ASP A 57 6.41 -11.97 -9.83
N HIS A 58 5.58 -12.89 -9.31
CA HIS A 58 6.07 -14.11 -8.68
C HIS A 58 6.83 -15.01 -9.65
N VAL A 59 6.28 -15.23 -10.85
CA VAL A 59 6.94 -16.02 -11.90
C VAL A 59 8.27 -15.39 -12.30
N ARG A 60 8.33 -14.05 -12.42
CA ARG A 60 9.57 -13.34 -12.73
C ARG A 60 10.61 -13.46 -11.63
N ARG A 61 10.22 -13.37 -10.35
CA ARG A 61 11.15 -13.60 -9.24
C ARG A 61 11.74 -15.01 -9.27
N ALA A 62 10.89 -16.00 -9.54
CA ALA A 62 11.32 -17.39 -9.59
C ALA A 62 12.25 -17.68 -10.78
N ARG A 63 11.99 -17.07 -11.94
CA ARG A 63 12.78 -17.32 -13.18
C ARG A 63 14.01 -16.44 -13.31
N ASP A 64 13.89 -15.15 -13.00
CA ASP A 64 14.91 -14.13 -13.27
C ASP A 64 15.65 -13.68 -12.01
N GLY A 65 15.23 -14.11 -10.81
CA GLY A 65 15.77 -13.63 -9.54
C GLY A 65 15.41 -12.18 -9.20
N ARG A 66 14.52 -11.54 -9.97
CA ARG A 66 14.11 -10.14 -9.80
C ARG A 66 12.62 -9.92 -10.00
N GLY A 67 12.10 -8.85 -9.40
CA GLY A 67 10.70 -8.46 -9.55
C GLY A 67 10.40 -7.81 -10.90
N SER A 68 9.13 -7.48 -11.10
CA SER A 68 8.68 -6.63 -12.20
C SER A 68 9.04 -5.16 -11.94
N ALA A 69 9.47 -4.47 -12.99
CA ALA A 69 9.81 -3.04 -12.91
C ALA A 69 8.64 -2.19 -12.39
N TRP A 70 7.39 -2.56 -12.72
CA TRP A 70 6.20 -1.83 -12.28
C TRP A 70 5.98 -1.88 -10.77
N LEU A 71 6.17 -3.05 -10.15
CA LEU A 71 6.06 -3.18 -8.69
C LEU A 71 7.26 -2.56 -7.96
N GLU A 72 8.42 -2.47 -8.61
CA GLU A 72 9.57 -1.74 -8.06
C GLU A 72 9.34 -0.22 -8.13
N TRP A 73 8.85 0.28 -9.26
CA TRP A 73 8.51 1.70 -9.45
C TRP A 73 7.35 2.14 -8.55
N SER A 74 6.34 1.31 -8.34
CA SER A 74 5.20 1.65 -7.49
C SER A 74 5.58 1.88 -6.02
N ARG A 75 6.74 1.38 -5.57
CA ARG A 75 7.28 1.58 -4.22
C ARG A 75 8.09 2.87 -4.08
N GLN A 76 8.35 3.61 -5.16
CA GLN A 76 9.12 4.85 -5.08
C GLN A 76 8.32 5.95 -4.39
N PRO A 77 8.95 6.89 -3.64
CA PRO A 77 8.24 7.90 -2.85
C PRO A 77 7.29 8.81 -3.65
N HIS A 78 7.55 8.98 -4.94
CA HIS A 78 6.76 9.82 -5.85
C HIS A 78 5.70 9.03 -6.64
N ALA A 79 5.71 7.71 -6.57
CA ALA A 79 4.67 6.89 -7.19
C ALA A 79 3.34 7.07 -6.44
N ARG A 80 2.24 7.02 -7.18
CA ARG A 80 0.88 7.10 -6.63
C ARG A 80 0.09 5.93 -7.17
N GLY A 81 -0.39 5.08 -6.27
CA GLY A 81 -1.30 3.99 -6.59
C GLY A 81 -2.75 4.45 -6.48
N ALA A 82 -3.61 3.96 -7.37
CA ALA A 82 -5.04 4.16 -7.31
C ALA A 82 -5.75 2.87 -7.76
N LEU A 83 -6.99 2.71 -7.32
CA LEU A 83 -7.90 1.70 -7.82
C LEU A 83 -8.94 2.38 -8.70
N VAL A 84 -9.30 1.74 -9.81
CA VAL A 84 -10.25 2.26 -10.80
C VAL A 84 -11.43 1.31 -10.86
N ALA A 85 -12.65 1.83 -10.72
CA ALA A 85 -13.86 1.07 -10.99
C ALA A 85 -14.02 0.93 -12.51
N THR A 86 -14.10 -0.31 -13.00
CA THR A 86 -14.14 -0.62 -14.44
C THR A 86 -15.53 -1.00 -14.92
N ALA A 87 -16.59 -0.82 -14.13
CA ALA A 87 -17.94 -1.14 -14.56
C ALA A 87 -18.41 -0.13 -15.64
N PRO A 88 -18.94 -0.59 -16.79
CA PRO A 88 -19.51 0.31 -17.79
C PRO A 88 -20.88 0.81 -17.34
N ALA A 89 -21.41 1.84 -18.02
CA ALA A 89 -22.76 2.33 -17.72
C ALA A 89 -23.86 1.30 -18.01
N SER A 90 -23.60 0.35 -18.92
CA SER A 90 -24.56 -0.64 -19.41
C SER A 90 -24.51 -2.00 -18.67
N GLY A 91 -23.64 -2.17 -17.68
CA GLY A 91 -23.47 -3.48 -17.03
C GLY A 91 -22.43 -3.51 -15.91
N VAL A 92 -22.08 -4.73 -15.47
CA VAL A 92 -21.13 -4.94 -14.36
C VAL A 92 -19.70 -5.20 -14.85
N VAL A 93 -19.56 -5.83 -16.02
CA VAL A 93 -18.27 -6.17 -16.63
C VAL A 93 -18.11 -5.36 -17.91
N THR A 94 -16.99 -4.65 -18.04
CA THR A 94 -16.66 -3.88 -19.25
C THR A 94 -16.02 -4.75 -20.31
N ASP A 95 -16.23 -4.38 -21.57
CA ASP A 95 -15.37 -4.81 -22.66
C ASP A 95 -14.17 -3.86 -22.81
N SER A 96 -13.23 -4.18 -23.70
CA SER A 96 -12.03 -3.35 -23.95
C SER A 96 -12.36 -2.04 -24.68
N ALA A 97 -13.49 -1.94 -25.38
CA ALA A 97 -13.88 -0.76 -26.15
C ALA A 97 -14.51 0.34 -25.28
N ALA A 98 -15.35 -0.04 -24.32
CA ALA A 98 -15.94 0.85 -23.33
C ALA A 98 -14.94 1.27 -22.24
N ALA A 99 -13.83 0.53 -22.11
CA ALA A 99 -12.74 0.85 -21.18
C ALA A 99 -11.69 1.83 -21.76
N ALA A 100 -11.61 1.95 -23.10
CA ALA A 100 -10.65 2.80 -23.80
C ALA A 100 -11.15 4.25 -23.95
#